data_AF-A0A6I7N7S7-F1
#
_entry.id   AF-A0A6I7N7S7-F1
#
_cell.length_a   1.000
_cell.length_b   1.000
_cell.length_c   1.000
_cell.angle_alpha   90.00
_cell.angle_beta   90.00
_cell.angle_gamma   90.00
#
_symmetry.space_group_name_H-M   'P 1'
#
loop_
_entity.id
_entity.type
_entity.pdbx_description
1 polymer ?
#
loop_
_entity_poly.entity_id
_entity_poly.type
_entity_poly.pdbx_seq_one_letter_code
_entity_poly.pdbx_strand_id
1 'polypeptide(L)'
;MYKRPARVLVAALDDDGRADYVARLAANPALSKWLEVRPTASMRQLNPDDLHWADLLVALDAAAAQALPAEHPSTCRLKRWDLPPADSPDLPAAVGAAMFVMIGGMRMLSRVDEHDDGR
;
A
#
# COMPACT_ATOMS: atom_id res chain seq x y z
N MET A 1 -9.37 2.46 -21.26
CA MET A 1 -7.96 2.90 -21.09
C MET A 1 -7.35 2.09 -19.95
N TYR A 2 -6.27 1.33 -20.14
CA TYR A 2 -5.70 0.50 -19.07
C TYR A 2 -4.96 1.42 -18.07
N LYS A 3 -5.59 1.76 -16.94
CA LYS A 3 -4.91 2.52 -15.86
C LYS A 3 -3.78 1.65 -15.32
N ARG A 4 -2.58 2.22 -15.21
CA ARG A 4 -1.42 1.57 -14.56
C ARG A 4 -1.81 1.08 -13.16
N PRO A 5 -1.21 -0.01 -12.64
CA PRO A 5 -1.37 -0.39 -11.24
C PRO A 5 -1.03 0.78 -10.31
N ALA A 6 -1.75 0.90 -9.20
CA ALA A 6 -1.44 1.90 -8.19
C ALA A 6 -0.13 1.52 -7.50
N ARG A 7 0.78 2.48 -7.40
CA ARG A 7 2.09 2.29 -6.77
C ARG A 7 1.97 2.51 -5.28
N VAL A 8 2.19 1.45 -4.52
CA VAL A 8 2.04 1.45 -3.07
C VAL A 8 3.38 1.16 -2.43
N LEU A 9 3.84 2.10 -1.62
CA LEU A 9 5.01 1.95 -0.78
C LEU A 9 4.54 1.51 0.61
N VAL A 10 5.15 0.48 1.17
CA VAL A 10 4.77 -0.05 2.48
C VAL A 10 5.97 -0.07 3.41
N ALA A 11 5.79 0.44 4.63
CA ALA A 11 6.86 0.50 5.62
C ALA A 11 6.32 0.30 7.04
N ALA A 12 7.00 -0.55 7.80
CA ALA A 12 6.92 -0.59 9.26
C ALA A 12 7.89 0.46 9.85
N LEU A 13 7.84 0.68 11.16
CA LEU A 13 8.77 1.64 11.79
C LEU A 13 10.22 1.17 11.63
N ASP A 14 10.46 -0.10 11.94
CA ASP A 14 11.73 -0.80 11.83
C ASP A 14 11.55 -2.05 10.95
N ASP A 15 12.66 -2.64 10.50
CA ASP A 15 12.64 -3.81 9.63
C ASP A 15 12.29 -5.08 10.42
N ASP A 16 11.01 -5.41 10.45
CA ASP A 16 10.46 -6.59 11.10
C ASP A 16 9.91 -7.63 10.13
N GLY A 17 10.05 -7.40 8.81
CA GLY A 17 9.55 -8.29 7.77
C GLY A 17 8.06 -8.16 7.41
N ARG A 18 7.28 -7.28 8.08
CA ARG A 18 5.88 -7.03 7.67
C ARG A 18 5.80 -6.45 6.26
N ALA A 19 6.69 -5.51 5.94
CA ALA A 19 6.73 -4.89 4.62
C ALA A 19 6.98 -5.92 3.52
N ASP A 20 7.95 -6.81 3.70
CA ASP A 20 8.25 -7.90 2.77
C ASP A 20 7.09 -8.90 2.64
N TYR A 21 6.43 -9.20 3.75
CA TYR A 21 5.26 -10.08 3.72
C TYR A 21 4.13 -9.48 2.85
N VAL A 22 3.85 -8.19 3.00
CA VAL A 22 2.86 -7.48 2.19
C VAL A 22 3.25 -7.50 0.71
N ALA A 23 4.51 -7.19 0.39
CA ALA A 23 5.01 -7.21 -0.99
C ALA A 23 4.89 -8.61 -1.62
N ARG A 24 5.23 -9.66 -0.87
CA ARG A 24 5.11 -11.05 -1.32
C ARG A 24 3.66 -11.45 -1.60
N LEU A 25 2.71 -11.03 -0.77
CA LEU A 25 1.30 -11.29 -1.04
C LEU A 25 0.82 -10.54 -2.29
N ALA A 26 1.23 -9.28 -2.44
CA ALA A 26 0.85 -8.43 -3.57
C ALA A 26 1.40 -8.91 -4.93
N ALA A 27 2.48 -9.69 -4.93
CA ALA A 27 3.01 -10.33 -6.13
C ALA A 27 2.05 -11.37 -6.75
N ASN A 28 0.97 -11.76 -6.06
CA ASN A 28 -0.06 -12.63 -6.63
C ASN A 28 -0.66 -12.00 -7.91
N PRO A 29 -0.75 -12.74 -9.04
CA PRO A 29 -1.29 -12.22 -10.31
C PRO A 29 -2.69 -11.60 -10.23
N ALA A 30 -3.52 -12.05 -9.29
CA ALA A 30 -4.85 -11.48 -9.08
C ALA A 30 -4.80 -10.05 -8.50
N LEU A 31 -3.73 -9.73 -7.78
CA LEU A 31 -3.50 -8.47 -7.07
C LEU A 31 -2.56 -7.54 -7.86
N SER A 32 -1.51 -8.07 -8.48
CA SER A 32 -0.47 -7.29 -9.17
C SER A 32 -0.96 -6.51 -10.39
N LYS A 33 -2.09 -6.93 -10.99
CA LYS A 33 -2.77 -6.14 -12.03
C LYS A 33 -3.39 -4.84 -11.52
N TRP A 34 -3.59 -4.72 -10.21
CA TRP A 34 -4.17 -3.54 -9.56
C TRP A 34 -3.14 -2.73 -8.77
N LEU A 35 -2.15 -3.41 -8.16
CA LEU A 35 -1.19 -2.82 -7.24
C LEU A 35 0.25 -3.19 -7.62
N GLU A 36 1.12 -2.18 -7.69
CA GLU A 36 2.58 -2.37 -7.68
C GLU A 36 3.06 -2.03 -6.26
N VAL A 37 3.44 -3.02 -5.48
CA VAL A 37 3.88 -2.82 -4.08
C VAL A 37 5.40 -2.84 -3.99
N ARG A 38 5.97 -1.85 -3.31
CA ARG A 38 7.38 -1.84 -2.90
C ARG A 38 7.50 -1.83 -1.39
N PRO A 39 8.22 -2.78 -0.78
CA PRO A 39 8.56 -2.70 0.62
C PRO A 39 9.72 -1.73 0.83
N THR A 40 9.70 -1.02 1.95
CA THR A 40 10.87 -0.35 2.51
C THR A 40 11.19 -1.04 3.83
N ALA A 41 12.48 -1.29 4.08
CA ALA A 41 12.94 -1.91 5.32
C ALA A 41 12.52 -1.10 6.57
N SER A 42 12.48 0.24 6.50
CA SER A 42 11.97 1.05 7.61
C SER A 42 11.47 2.42 7.15
N MET A 43 10.56 3.01 7.92
CA MET A 43 10.15 4.42 7.76
C MET A 43 11.36 5.39 7.79
N ARG A 44 12.42 5.03 8.52
CA ARG A 44 13.65 5.85 8.65
C ARG A 44 14.52 5.88 7.39
N GLN A 45 14.33 4.92 6.48
CA GLN A 45 15.11 4.79 5.25
C GLN A 45 14.35 5.30 4.02
N LEU A 46 13.15 5.84 4.20
CA LEU A 46 12.40 6.48 3.14
C LEU A 46 13.19 7.66 2.57
N ASN A 47 13.37 7.67 1.25
CA ASN A 47 13.95 8.79 0.54
C ASN A 47 12.88 9.52 -0.30
N PRO A 48 13.17 10.73 -0.80
CA PRO A 48 12.23 11.47 -1.63
C PRO A 48 11.82 10.75 -2.91
N ASP A 49 12.72 10.00 -3.56
CA ASP A 49 12.41 9.28 -4.80
C ASP A 49 11.36 8.19 -4.59
N ASP A 50 11.39 7.52 -3.43
CA ASP A 50 10.38 6.53 -3.04
C ASP A 50 8.99 7.20 -2.95
N LEU A 51 8.92 8.39 -2.35
CA LEU A 51 7.69 9.15 -2.20
C LEU A 51 7.15 9.69 -3.52
N HIS A 52 8.02 10.07 -4.46
CA HIS A 52 7.62 10.51 -5.80
C HIS A 52 7.16 9.36 -6.68
N TRP A 53 7.71 8.16 -6.48
CA TRP A 53 7.25 6.97 -7.17
C TRP A 53 5.86 6.53 -6.68
N ALA A 54 5.60 6.65 -5.37
CA ALA A 54 4.39 6.15 -4.74
C ALA A 54 3.15 7.03 -5.02
N ASP A 55 2.04 6.39 -5.39
CA ASP A 55 0.71 7.00 -5.31
C ASP A 55 0.18 6.95 -3.86
N LEU A 56 0.68 5.99 -3.06
CA LEU A 56 0.30 5.78 -1.67
C LEU A 56 1.48 5.26 -0.83
N LEU A 57 1.79 5.91 0.29
CA LEU A 57 2.62 5.38 1.37
C LEU A 57 1.71 4.81 2.47
N VAL A 58 1.96 3.57 2.87
CA VAL A 58 1.24 2.86 3.92
C VAL A 58 2.16 2.56 5.09
N ALA A 59 1.84 3.16 6.24
CA ALA A 59 2.38 2.79 7.53
C ALA A 59 1.73 1.49 8.02
N LEU A 60 2.53 0.46 8.35
CA LEU A 60 2.03 -0.87 8.70
C LEU A 60 1.71 -1.05 10.19
N ASP A 61 2.01 -0.05 11.01
CA ASP A 61 1.72 -0.05 12.44
C ASP A 61 1.58 1.36 13.02
N ALA A 62 1.18 1.44 14.28
CA ALA A 62 0.96 2.69 14.99
C ALA A 62 2.21 3.57 15.13
N ALA A 63 3.37 2.95 15.29
CA ALA A 63 4.64 3.63 15.45
C ALA A 63 5.15 4.12 14.09
N ALA A 64 4.99 3.33 13.04
CA ALA A 64 5.24 3.73 11.65
C ALA A 64 4.37 4.93 11.26
N ALA A 65 3.11 4.94 11.68
CA ALA A 65 2.19 6.03 11.38
C ALA A 65 2.60 7.37 12.03
N GLN A 66 3.24 7.31 13.20
CA GLN A 66 3.81 8.49 13.84
C GLN A 66 5.07 9.00 13.13
N ALA A 67 5.75 8.13 12.38
CA ALA A 67 6.95 8.45 11.61
C ALA A 67 6.65 8.84 10.15
N LEU A 68 5.38 8.99 9.77
CA LEU A 68 5.01 9.43 8.42
C LEU A 68 5.61 10.81 8.11
N PRO A 69 6.14 11.01 6.89
CA PRO A 69 6.80 12.26 6.53
C PRO A 69 5.77 13.41 6.45
N ALA A 70 6.06 14.50 7.16
CA ALA A 70 5.24 15.71 7.11
C ALA A 70 5.22 16.32 5.70
N GLU A 71 6.36 16.30 5.02
CA GLU A 71 6.53 16.73 3.64
C GLU A 71 6.47 15.52 2.71
N HIS A 72 5.51 15.52 1.79
CA HIS A 72 5.36 14.50 0.75
C HIS A 72 4.73 15.12 -0.50
N PRO A 73 4.98 14.56 -1.70
CA PRO A 73 4.35 15.04 -2.93
C PRO A 73 2.82 14.98 -2.83
N SER A 74 2.11 15.96 -3.41
CA SER A 74 0.65 15.99 -3.39
C SER A 74 -0.01 14.82 -4.14
N THR A 75 0.78 14.11 -4.96
CA THR A 75 0.40 12.87 -5.66
C THR A 75 0.51 11.63 -4.78
N CYS A 76 1.30 11.67 -3.71
CA CYS A 76 1.46 10.58 -2.76
C CYS A 76 0.46 10.75 -1.60
N ARG A 77 -0.43 9.78 -1.42
CA ARG A 77 -1.35 9.76 -0.27
C ARG A 77 -0.69 9.02 0.89
N LEU A 78 -1.06 9.38 2.11
CA LEU A 78 -0.61 8.67 3.31
C LEU A 78 -1.76 7.84 3.88
N LYS A 79 -1.48 6.61 4.29
CA LYS A 79 -2.45 5.73 4.94
C LYS A 79 -1.77 4.91 6.03
N ARG A 80 -2.58 4.48 7.01
CA ARG A 80 -2.18 3.54 8.05
C ARG A 80 -2.96 2.24 7.88
N TRP A 81 -2.27 1.12 8.02
CA TRP A 81 -2.83 -0.20 8.28
C TRP A 81 -2.38 -0.64 9.65
N ASP A 82 -3.31 -1.08 10.49
CA ASP A 82 -2.99 -1.63 11.81
C ASP A 82 -2.75 -3.13 11.68
N LEU A 83 -1.54 -3.49 11.22
CA LEU A 83 -1.16 -4.89 11.11
C LEU A 83 -0.59 -5.40 12.44
N PRO A 84 -0.91 -6.65 12.83
CA PRO A 84 -0.26 -7.28 13.96
C PRO A 84 1.24 -7.49 13.66
N PRO A 85 2.08 -7.74 14.67
CA PRO A 85 3.51 -8.03 14.49
C PRO A 85 3.80 -9.17 13.50
N ALA A 86 5.02 -9.20 12.95
CA ALA A 86 5.40 -10.14 11.89
C ALA A 86 5.31 -11.62 12.29
N ASP A 87 5.50 -11.93 13.57
CA ASP A 87 5.42 -13.27 14.16
C ASP A 87 3.99 -13.68 14.54
N SER A 88 3.02 -12.77 14.41
CA SER A 88 1.63 -13.07 14.74
C SER A 88 0.99 -14.03 13.73
N PRO A 89 0.27 -15.06 14.19
CA PRO A 89 -0.50 -15.95 13.31
C PRO A 89 -1.64 -15.23 12.57
N ASP A 90 -2.04 -14.04 13.03
CA ASP A 90 -3.13 -13.26 12.44
C ASP A 90 -2.67 -12.34 11.29
N LEU A 91 -1.35 -12.16 11.11
CA LEU A 91 -0.79 -11.31 10.06
C LEU A 91 -1.33 -11.65 8.65
N PRO A 92 -1.38 -12.92 8.21
CA PRO A 92 -1.89 -13.27 6.88
C PRO A 92 -3.32 -12.78 6.64
N ALA A 93 -4.19 -12.96 7.64
CA ALA A 93 -5.59 -12.55 7.56
C ALA A 93 -5.74 -11.03 7.54
N ALA A 94 -4.97 -10.33 8.39
CA ALA A 94 -4.98 -8.86 8.46
C ALA A 94 -4.50 -8.21 7.15
N VAL A 95 -3.38 -8.70 6.60
CA VAL A 95 -2.85 -8.21 5.32
C VAL A 95 -3.84 -8.50 4.19
N GLY A 96 -4.39 -9.72 4.14
CA GLY A 96 -5.41 -10.07 3.15
C GLY A 96 -6.61 -9.14 3.18
N ALA A 97 -7.17 -8.89 4.37
CA ALA A 97 -8.31 -7.98 4.54
C ALA A 97 -7.99 -6.55 4.08
N ALA A 98 -6.82 -6.01 4.46
CA ALA A 98 -6.39 -4.67 4.07
C ALA A 98 -6.27 -4.52 2.54
N MET A 99 -5.68 -5.52 1.88
CA MET A 99 -5.57 -5.55 0.41
C MET A 99 -6.93 -5.67 -0.28
N PHE A 100 -7.83 -6.53 0.23
CA PHE A 100 -9.17 -6.67 -0.35
C PHE A 100 -9.99 -5.40 -0.24
N VAL A 101 -9.92 -4.68 0.89
CA VAL A 101 -10.59 -3.38 1.05
C VAL A 101 -10.07 -2.36 0.03
N MET A 102 -8.74 -2.29 -0.15
CA MET A 102 -8.12 -1.38 -1.11
C MET A 102 -8.55 -1.68 -2.55
N ILE A 103 -8.45 -2.95 -2.97
CA ILE A 103 -8.81 -3.37 -4.32
C ILE A 103 -10.32 -3.24 -4.56
N GLY A 104 -11.14 -3.52 -3.54
CA GLY A 104 -12.58 -3.29 -3.58
C GLY A 104 -12.93 -1.85 -3.91
N GLY A 105 -12.29 -0.89 -3.25
CA GLY A 105 -12.45 0.54 -3.54
C GLY A 105 -12.05 0.90 -4.98
N MET A 106 -10.89 0.41 -5.45
CA MET A 106 -10.45 0.66 -6.83
C MET A 106 -11.41 0.09 -7.87
N ARG A 107 -11.94 -1.13 -7.64
CA ARG A 107 -12.93 -1.75 -8.53
C ARG A 107 -14.23 -0.96 -8.59
N MET A 108 -14.68 -0.38 -7.48
CA MET A 108 -15.87 0.47 -7.48
C MET A 108 -15.63 1.75 -8.30
N LEU A 109 -14.46 2.39 -8.16
CA LEU A 109 -14.10 3.57 -8.95
C LEU A 109 -13.98 3.25 -10.44
N SER A 110 -13.37 2.12 -10.81
CA SER A 110 -13.27 1.72 -12.22
C SER A 110 -14.64 1.51 -12.88
N ARG A 111 -15.61 0.92 -12.17
CA ARG A 111 -16.97 0.72 -12.70
C ARG A 111 -17.73 2.02 -12.94
N VAL A 112 -17.44 3.07 -12.17
CA VAL A 112 -18.03 4.40 -12.33
C VAL A 112 -17.41 5.10 -13.55
N ASP A 113 -16.08 5.05 -13.70
CA ASP A 113 -15.39 5.57 -14.90
C ASP A 113 -15.95 4.93 -16.20
N GLU A 114 -16.22 3.62 -16.19
CA GLU A 114 -16.79 2.89 -17.34
C GLU A 114 -18.24 3.30 -17.67
N HIS A 115 -18.99 3.86 -16.71
CA HIS A 115 -20.35 4.36 -16.94
C HIS A 115 -20.40 5.82 -17.38
N ASP A 116 -19.36 6.61 -17.11
CA ASP A 116 -19.32 8.06 -17.40
C ASP A 116 -18.80 8.36 -18.82
N ASP A 117 -18.05 7.43 -19.43
CA ASP A 117 -17.59 7.50 -20.84
C ASP A 117 -18.71 7.19 -21.88
N GLY A 118 -19.98 7.17 -21.46
CA GLY A 118 -21.13 6.75 -22.25
C GLY A 118 -22.18 7.83 -22.54
N ARG A 119 -21.84 9.13 -22.46
CA ARG A 119 -22.81 10.22 -22.72
C ARG A 119 -22.30 11.30 -23.66
#